data_AF-A0A0G1MWU8-F1
#
_entry.id   AF-A0A0G1MWU8-F1
#
_cell.length_a   1.000
_cell.length_b   1.000
_cell.length_c   1.000
_cell.angle_alpha   90.00
_cell.angle_beta   90.00
_cell.angle_gamma   90.00
#
_symmetry.space_group_name_H-M   'P 1'
#
loop_
_entity.id
_entity.type
_entity.pdbx_description
1 polymer ?
#
loop_
_entity_poly.entity_id
_entity_poly.type
_entity_poly.pdbx_seq_one_letter_code
_entity_poly.pdbx_strand_id
1 'polypeptide(L)'
;MRKQFSWKKFYHSHWFFVVGLILLILLSVNLTRAQWSDRAIRREIANLQSEVDDLTKERESYEALINTLETPEFLESEARRVLGFARPGENLVVVESKNGVGGNGEDAMGNNNLSNSYKWWIYFFGEM
;
A
#
# COMPACT_ATOMS: atom_id res chain seq x y z
N MET A 1 -41.78 76.97 14.97
CA MET A 1 -40.68 76.32 15.71
C MET A 1 -40.32 75.00 15.03
N ARG A 2 -39.21 74.94 14.27
CA ARG A 2 -38.71 73.68 13.67
C ARG A 2 -37.54 73.18 14.52
N LYS A 3 -37.75 72.09 15.27
CA LYS A 3 -36.69 71.43 16.03
C LYS A 3 -35.72 70.80 15.05
N GLN A 4 -34.55 71.44 14.90
CA GLN A 4 -33.41 70.90 14.16
C GLN A 4 -32.87 69.72 14.96
N PHE A 5 -33.13 68.48 14.52
CA PHE A 5 -32.62 67.28 15.20
C PHE A 5 -31.09 67.30 15.07
N SER A 6 -30.38 67.42 16.20
CA SER A 6 -28.93 67.61 16.24
C SER A 6 -28.19 66.27 16.07
N TRP A 7 -28.25 65.69 14.86
CA TRP A 7 -27.60 64.42 14.50
C TRP A 7 -26.08 64.44 14.78
N LYS A 8 -25.42 65.58 14.68
CA LYS A 8 -23.96 65.72 14.88
C LYS A 8 -23.50 65.44 16.33
N LYS A 9 -24.38 65.57 17.33
CA LYS A 9 -24.03 65.32 18.75
C LYS A 9 -24.16 63.85 19.16
N PHE A 10 -24.92 63.06 18.40
CA PHE A 10 -25.12 61.65 18.68
C PHE A 10 -23.90 60.81 18.24
N TYR A 11 -23.28 61.17 17.12
CA TYR A 11 -22.07 60.50 16.60
C TYR A 11 -20.80 60.74 17.43
N HIS A 12 -20.77 61.78 18.27
CA HIS A 12 -19.60 62.09 19.11
C HIS A 12 -19.71 61.61 20.56
N SER A 13 -20.81 60.91 20.91
CA SER A 13 -21.01 60.35 22.24
C SER A 13 -20.36 58.96 22.35
N HIS A 14 -19.73 58.67 23.49
CA HIS A 14 -19.13 57.37 23.82
C HIS A 14 -20.08 56.19 23.54
N TRP A 15 -21.39 56.42 23.63
CA TRP A 15 -22.43 55.44 23.32
C TRP A 15 -22.46 54.98 21.86
N PHE A 16 -22.25 55.86 20.89
CA PHE A 16 -22.20 55.46 19.47
C PHE A 16 -20.99 54.55 19.21
N PHE A 17 -19.86 54.84 19.85
CA PHE A 17 -18.68 54.00 19.77
C PHE A 17 -18.91 52.63 20.42
N VAL A 18 -19.58 52.57 21.58
CA VAL A 18 -19.92 51.30 22.25
C VAL A 18 -20.87 50.45 21.40
N VAL A 19 -21.93 51.05 20.84
CA VAL A 19 -22.87 50.32 19.97
C VAL A 19 -22.18 49.84 18.69
N GLY A 20 -21.33 50.67 18.09
CA GLY A 20 -20.51 50.29 16.94
C GLY A 20 -19.55 49.14 17.25
N LEU A 21 -18.89 49.18 18.42
CA LEU A 21 -17.99 48.13 18.88
C LEU A 21 -18.74 46.81 19.11
N ILE A 22 -19.92 46.85 19.73
CA ILE A 22 -20.77 45.67 19.94
C ILE A 22 -21.18 45.06 18.59
N LEU A 23 -21.61 45.88 17.62
CA LEU A 23 -21.93 45.43 16.27
C LEU A 23 -20.73 44.79 15.58
N LEU A 24 -19.54 45.37 15.73
CA LEU A 24 -18.30 44.87 15.15
C LEU A 24 -17.91 43.51 15.77
N ILE A 25 -18.04 43.38 17.09
CA ILE A 25 -17.82 42.11 17.80
C ILE A 25 -18.82 41.05 17.31
N LEU A 26 -20.11 41.38 17.19
CA LEU A 26 -21.13 40.44 16.70
C LEU A 26 -20.88 39.97 15.26
N LEU A 27 -20.44 40.88 14.38
CA LEU A 27 -20.03 40.54 13.02
C LEU A 27 -18.79 39.64 13.02
N SER A 28 -17.77 39.96 13.83
CA SER A 28 -16.55 39.17 13.92
C SER A 28 -16.85 37.75 14.42
N VAL A 29 -17.70 37.58 15.43
CA VAL A 29 -18.06 36.26 15.99
C VAL A 29 -18.83 35.42 14.97
N ASN A 30 -19.77 36.02 14.24
CA ASN A 30 -20.50 35.32 13.19
C ASN A 30 -19.59 34.87 12.05
N LEU A 31 -18.68 35.75 11.60
CA LEU A 31 -17.75 35.43 10.52
C LEU A 31 -16.74 34.35 10.93
N THR A 32 -16.32 34.35 12.20
CA THR A 32 -15.34 33.38 12.70
C THR A 32 -15.93 31.98 12.82
N ARG A 33 -17.21 31.86 13.24
CA ARG A 33 -17.88 30.54 13.33
C ARG A 33 -18.03 29.85 11.97
N ALA A 34 -18.36 30.60 10.92
CA ALA A 34 -18.61 30.03 9.59
C ALA A 34 -17.35 29.43 8.93
N GLN A 35 -16.15 29.90 9.27
CA GLN A 35 -14.92 29.42 8.62
C GLN A 35 -14.28 28.20 9.27
N TRP A 36 -14.62 27.88 10.53
CA TRP A 36 -13.97 26.80 11.27
C TRP A 36 -14.63 25.44 11.02
N SER A 37 -15.96 25.42 10.84
CA SER A 37 -16.72 24.21 10.49
C SER A 37 -16.36 23.67 9.10
N ASP A 38 -16.12 24.56 8.14
CA ASP A 38 -15.87 24.18 6.75
C ASP A 38 -14.58 23.37 6.56
N ARG A 39 -13.56 23.63 7.39
CA ARG A 39 -12.28 22.92 7.31
C ARG A 39 -12.31 21.53 7.95
N ALA A 40 -13.16 21.31 8.95
CA ALA A 40 -13.31 19.99 9.56
C ALA A 40 -14.07 19.07 8.59
N ILE A 41 -15.18 19.55 8.04
CA ILE A 41 -16.01 18.81 7.08
C ILE A 41 -15.22 18.48 5.81
N ARG A 42 -14.45 19.42 5.25
CA ARG A 42 -13.61 19.14 4.07
C ARG A 42 -12.51 18.11 4.34
N ARG A 43 -11.96 18.06 5.56
CA ARG A 43 -10.98 17.04 5.96
C ARG A 43 -11.63 15.68 6.10
N GLU A 44 -12.82 15.62 6.70
CA GLU A 44 -13.61 14.39 6.79
C GLU A 44 -13.89 13.82 5.39
N ILE A 45 -14.34 14.67 4.45
CA ILE A 45 -14.62 14.28 3.06
C ILE A 45 -13.35 13.76 2.38
N ALA A 46 -12.22 14.46 2.53
CA ALA A 46 -10.95 14.04 1.94
C ALA A 46 -10.47 12.69 2.52
N ASN A 47 -10.60 12.48 3.82
CA ASN A 47 -10.25 11.22 4.47
C ASN A 47 -11.13 10.07 3.97
N LEU A 48 -12.45 10.27 3.92
CA LEU A 48 -13.39 9.27 3.42
C LEU A 48 -13.12 8.92 1.94
N GLN A 49 -12.78 9.92 1.12
CA GLN A 49 -12.39 9.68 -0.27
C GLN A 49 -11.11 8.86 -0.38
N SER A 50 -10.10 9.16 0.44
CA SER A 50 -8.86 8.37 0.48
C SER A 50 -9.13 6.91 0.89
N GLU A 51 -10.00 6.70 1.87
CA GLU A 51 -10.36 5.35 2.34
C GLU A 51 -11.08 4.54 1.25
N VAL A 52 -11.98 5.18 0.50
CA VAL A 52 -12.64 4.55 -0.66
C VAL A 52 -11.63 4.18 -1.74
N ASP A 53 -10.69 5.07 -2.06
CA ASP A 53 -9.67 4.82 -3.08
C ASP A 53 -8.76 3.65 -2.68
N ASP A 54 -8.37 3.57 -1.41
CA ASP A 54 -7.51 2.50 -0.91
C ASP A 54 -8.24 1.15 -0.88
N LEU A 55 -9.49 1.11 -0.44
CA LEU A 55 -10.33 -0.09 -0.50
C LEU A 55 -10.58 -0.55 -1.94
N THR A 56 -10.72 0.37 -2.88
CA THR A 56 -10.91 0.04 -4.30
C THR A 56 -9.66 -0.62 -4.88
N LYS A 57 -8.47 -0.07 -4.60
CA LYS A 57 -7.20 -0.70 -5.02
C LYS A 57 -7.02 -2.07 -4.40
N GLU A 58 -7.37 -2.24 -3.12
CA GLU A 58 -7.26 -3.52 -2.44
C GLU A 58 -8.16 -4.56 -3.11
N ARG A 59 -9.42 -4.19 -3.39
CA ARG A 59 -10.36 -5.03 -4.13
C ARG A 59 -9.81 -5.43 -5.51
N GLU A 60 -9.31 -4.47 -6.30
CA GLU A 60 -8.73 -4.74 -7.62
C GLU A 60 -7.55 -5.71 -7.54
N SER A 61 -6.73 -5.60 -6.50
CA SER A 61 -5.60 -6.52 -6.28
C SER A 61 -6.06 -7.95 -5.97
N TYR A 62 -7.11 -8.12 -5.17
CA TYR A 62 -7.70 -9.43 -4.89
C TYR A 62 -8.35 -10.02 -6.14
N GLU A 63 -9.06 -9.22 -6.93
CA GLU A 63 -9.64 -9.68 -8.20
C GLU A 63 -8.56 -10.13 -9.18
N ALA A 64 -7.45 -9.39 -9.30
CA ALA A 64 -6.32 -9.80 -10.12
C ALA A 64 -5.70 -11.12 -9.65
N LEU A 65 -5.58 -11.32 -8.33
CA LEU A 65 -5.10 -12.58 -7.76
C LEU A 65 -6.04 -13.74 -8.06
N ILE A 66 -7.34 -13.56 -7.82
CA ILE A 66 -8.36 -14.58 -8.12
C ILE A 66 -8.31 -14.96 -9.60
N ASN A 67 -8.30 -13.96 -10.50
CA ASN A 67 -8.19 -14.21 -11.94
C ASN A 67 -6.93 -15.03 -12.28
N THR A 68 -5.80 -14.75 -11.64
CA THR A 68 -4.56 -15.51 -11.84
C THR A 68 -4.70 -16.96 -11.40
N LEU A 69 -5.36 -17.21 -10.26
CA LEU A 69 -5.57 -18.55 -9.71
C LEU A 69 -6.60 -19.37 -10.51
N GLU A 70 -7.58 -18.72 -11.14
CA GLU A 70 -8.59 -19.36 -11.99
C GLU A 70 -8.05 -19.75 -13.38
N THR A 71 -6.88 -19.23 -13.76
CA THR A 71 -6.29 -19.55 -15.06
C THR A 71 -5.93 -21.04 -15.19
N PRO A 72 -6.17 -21.66 -16.37
CA PRO A 72 -5.80 -23.06 -16.61
C PRO A 72 -4.29 -23.30 -16.49
N GLU A 73 -3.46 -22.30 -16.78
CA GLU A 73 -2.00 -22.37 -16.61
C GLU A 73 -1.61 -22.55 -15.14
N PHE A 74 -2.26 -21.83 -14.22
CA PHE A 74 -2.01 -21.98 -12.79
C PHE A 74 -2.44 -23.37 -12.31
N LEU A 75 -3.62 -23.83 -12.71
CA LEU A 75 -4.11 -25.17 -12.38
C LEU A 75 -3.19 -26.28 -12.91
N GLU A 76 -2.69 -26.15 -14.14
CA GLU A 76 -1.74 -27.09 -14.74
C GLU A 76 -0.40 -27.08 -14.00
N SER A 77 0.08 -25.90 -13.59
CA SER A 77 1.32 -25.76 -12.82
C SER A 77 1.22 -26.41 -11.44
N GLU A 78 0.08 -26.25 -10.77
CA GLU A 78 -0.17 -26.85 -9.46
C GLU A 78 -0.38 -28.36 -9.57
N ALA A 79 -1.06 -28.83 -10.62
CA ALA A 79 -1.19 -30.26 -10.92
C ALA A 79 0.18 -30.90 -11.21
N ARG A 80 1.06 -30.23 -11.97
CA ARG A 80 2.45 -30.67 -12.17
C ARG A 80 3.21 -30.78 -10.85
N ARG A 81 3.08 -29.77 -9.99
CA ARG A 81 3.79 -29.68 -8.70
C ARG A 81 3.33 -30.71 -7.68
N VAL A 82 2.01 -30.86 -7.51
CA VAL A 82 1.43 -31.68 -6.44
C VAL A 82 1.21 -33.13 -6.89
N LEU A 83 0.78 -33.33 -8.12
CA LEU A 83 0.39 -34.65 -8.62
C LEU A 83 1.43 -35.27 -9.57
N GLY A 84 2.52 -34.56 -9.88
CA GLY A 84 3.44 -34.98 -10.95
C GLY A 84 2.73 -35.10 -12.29
N PHE A 85 1.68 -34.29 -12.51
CA PHE A 85 0.84 -34.38 -13.71
C PHE A 85 1.65 -34.09 -14.97
N ALA A 86 1.66 -35.03 -15.92
CA ALA A 86 2.27 -34.87 -17.24
C ALA A 86 1.21 -35.11 -18.32
N ARG A 87 1.24 -34.32 -19.40
CA ARG A 87 0.27 -34.49 -20.49
C ARG A 87 0.56 -35.76 -21.30
N PRO A 88 -0.42 -36.35 -21.99
CA PRO A 88 -0.20 -37.49 -22.86
C PRO A 88 0.85 -37.14 -23.94
N GLY A 89 2.01 -37.80 -23.89
CA GLY A 89 3.17 -37.52 -24.78
C GLY A 89 4.35 -36.80 -24.11
N GLU A 90 4.25 -36.45 -22.83
CA GLU A 90 5.33 -35.84 -22.03
C GLU A 90 6.06 -36.90 -21.18
N ASN A 91 7.40 -36.95 -21.25
CA ASN A 91 8.21 -37.91 -20.48
C ASN A 91 8.57 -37.31 -19.10
N LEU A 92 7.92 -37.81 -18.05
CA LEU A 92 8.20 -37.42 -16.66
C LEU A 92 9.51 -38.10 -16.19
N VAL A 93 10.54 -37.31 -15.90
CA VAL A 93 11.80 -37.82 -15.33
C VAL A 93 11.83 -37.50 -13.83
N VAL A 94 11.58 -38.51 -12.99
CA VAL A 94 11.69 -38.38 -11.53
C VAL A 94 13.16 -38.58 -11.15
N VAL A 95 13.82 -37.50 -10.74
CA VAL A 95 15.20 -37.57 -10.22
C VAL A 95 15.11 -37.83 -8.71
N GLU A 96 15.26 -39.09 -8.30
CA GLU A 96 15.44 -39.43 -6.90
C GLU A 96 16.79 -38.89 -6.43
N SER A 97 16.79 -37.80 -5.66
CA SER A 97 17.96 -37.36 -4.93
C SER A 97 18.27 -38.41 -3.86
N LYS A 98 19.19 -39.33 -4.18
CA LYS A 98 19.65 -40.41 -3.31
C LYS A 98 20.44 -39.85 -2.13
N ASN A 99 19.77 -39.16 -1.21
CA ASN A 99 20.28 -38.90 0.13
C ASN A 99 19.90 -40.08 1.02
N GLY A 100 20.69 -41.14 0.87
CA GLY A 100 21.02 -42.09 1.94
C GLY A 100 19.99 -43.17 2.26
N VAL A 101 19.98 -44.26 1.48
CA VAL A 101 20.04 -45.63 2.02
C VAL A 101 20.75 -46.54 1.00
N GLY A 102 21.89 -47.10 1.44
CA GLY A 102 22.46 -48.39 1.03
C GLY A 102 22.48 -48.75 -0.46
N GLY A 103 23.54 -48.38 -1.16
CA GLY A 103 23.95 -49.06 -2.38
C GLY A 103 25.45 -49.25 -2.37
N ASN A 104 25.90 -50.44 -1.99
CA ASN A 104 27.26 -50.91 -2.25
C ASN A 104 27.50 -50.83 -3.76
N GLY A 105 28.27 -49.83 -4.16
CA GLY A 105 28.79 -49.62 -5.50
C GLY A 105 30.21 -49.13 -5.33
N GLU A 106 31.08 -50.11 -5.13
CA GLU A 106 32.53 -50.12 -5.21
C GLU A 106 33.23 -48.79 -5.52
N ASP A 107 34.06 -48.42 -4.55
CA ASP A 107 35.23 -47.55 -4.60
C ASP A 107 35.80 -47.28 -6.01
N ALA A 108 35.59 -46.04 -6.47
CA ALA A 108 36.46 -45.39 -7.43
C ALA A 108 36.91 -44.03 -6.88
N MET A 109 37.98 -44.11 -6.08
CA MET A 109 39.02 -43.10 -5.90
C MET A 109 38.67 -41.70 -5.39
N GLY A 110 39.19 -41.42 -4.19
CA GLY A 110 39.71 -40.09 -3.84
C GLY A 110 38.88 -39.36 -2.81
N ASN A 111 39.08 -39.68 -1.52
CA ASN A 111 38.75 -38.80 -0.41
C ASN A 111 39.64 -37.55 -0.45
N ASN A 112 39.35 -36.70 -1.41
CA ASN A 112 39.95 -35.41 -1.62
C ASN A 112 39.04 -34.41 -0.91
N ASN A 113 39.32 -34.20 0.38
CA ASN A 113 38.68 -33.21 1.26
C ASN A 113 39.05 -31.76 0.83
N LEU A 114 38.92 -31.45 -0.45
CA LEU A 114 39.09 -30.12 -0.98
C LEU A 114 37.76 -29.38 -0.82
N SER A 115 37.84 -28.17 -0.27
CA SER A 115 36.67 -27.31 -0.10
C SER A 115 35.97 -27.12 -1.44
N ASN A 116 34.64 -26.97 -1.41
CA ASN A 116 33.87 -26.74 -2.64
C ASN A 116 34.42 -25.55 -3.44
N SER A 117 34.93 -24.51 -2.78
CA SER A 117 35.56 -23.36 -3.44
C SER A 117 36.78 -23.73 -4.30
N TYR A 118 37.62 -24.67 -3.86
CA TYR A 118 38.78 -25.11 -4.64
C TYR A 118 38.35 -25.91 -5.89
N LYS A 119 37.28 -26.71 -5.79
CA LYS A 119 36.72 -27.44 -6.94
C LYS A 119 36.23 -26.49 -8.04
N TRP A 120 35.55 -25.41 -7.66
CA TRP A 120 35.11 -24.39 -8.60
C TRP A 120 36.29 -23.68 -9.28
N TRP A 121 37.36 -23.43 -8.53
CA TRP A 121 38.56 -22.81 -9.08
C TRP A 121 39.22 -23.67 -10.17
N ILE A 122 39.39 -24.97 -9.92
CA ILE A 122 39.93 -25.90 -10.92
C ILE A 122 39.02 -25.93 -12.15
N TYR A 123 37.70 -25.96 -11.98
CA TYR A 123 36.77 -26.01 -13.10
C TYR A 123 36.90 -24.82 -14.04
N PHE A 124 37.07 -23.62 -13.49
CA PHE A 124 37.15 -22.39 -14.29
C PHE A 124 38.54 -22.09 -14.83
N PHE A 125 39.60 -22.55 -14.18
CA PHE A 125 40.97 -22.12 -14.50
C PHE A 125 41.96 -23.26 -14.79
N GLY A 126 41.56 -24.54 -14.65
CA GLY A 126 42.41 -25.71 -14.87
C GLY A 126 43.51 -25.88 -13.81
N GLU A 127 44.05 -27.10 -13.67
CA GLU A 127 45.28 -27.32 -12.89
C GLU A 127 46.50 -26.83 -13.70
N MET A 128 47.46 -26.16 -13.05
CA MET A 128 48.78 -25.88 -13.64
C MET A 128 49.71 -27.09 -13.54
#